data_AF-A0AAD4BVX8-F1
#
_entry.id   AF-A0AAD4BVX8-F1
#
_cell.length_a   1.000
_cell.length_b   1.000
_cell.length_c   1.000
_cell.angle_alpha   90.00
_cell.angle_beta   90.00
_cell.angle_gamma   90.00
#
_symmetry.space_group_name_H-M   'P 1'
#
loop_
_entity.id
_entity.type
_entity.pdbx_description
1 polymer ?
#
loop_
_entity_poly.entity_id
_entity_poly.type
_entity_poly.pdbx_seq_one_letter_code
_entity_poly.pdbx_strand_id
1 'polypeptide(L)'
;MSRLDPLFLDILSTSCTLPGRGGIWLPRLTTLYVSGTSGSALREVVSTRKEVGVPLGSLYVEEGCHVHDEDVAWLKDNVEMFESFEKRR
;
A
#
# COMPACT_ATOMS: atom_id res chain seq x y z
N MET A 1 -1.86 -1.12 18.32
CA MET A 1 -2.01 -1.22 16.85
C MET A 1 -0.90 -2.13 16.34
N SER A 2 -1.28 -3.25 15.72
CA SER A 2 -0.35 -4.28 15.24
C SER A 2 0.48 -3.72 14.09
N ARG A 3 1.81 -3.71 14.25
CA ARG A 3 2.74 -3.35 13.17
C ARG A 3 2.57 -4.38 12.06
N LEU A 4 2.24 -3.94 10.85
CA LEU A 4 2.34 -4.82 9.69
C LEU A 4 3.82 -4.97 9.39
N ASP A 5 4.30 -6.21 9.49
CA ASP A 5 5.66 -6.57 9.13
C ASP A 5 5.90 -6.23 7.64
N PRO A 6 7.09 -5.75 7.23
CA PRO A 6 7.41 -5.49 5.82
C PRO A 6 7.05 -6.66 4.89
N LEU A 7 7.16 -7.90 5.38
CA LEU A 7 6.76 -9.10 4.64
C LEU A 7 5.29 -9.11 4.23
N PHE A 8 4.43 -8.37 4.95
CA PHE A 8 3.02 -8.26 4.62
C PHE A 8 2.79 -7.35 3.42
N LEU A 9 3.63 -6.33 3.20
CA LEU A 9 3.56 -5.50 1.98
C LEU A 9 3.97 -6.29 0.75
N ASP A 10 4.98 -7.15 0.90
CA ASP A 10 5.38 -8.06 -0.18
C ASP A 10 4.23 -8.98 -0.58
N ILE A 11 3.41 -9.47 0.35
CA ILE A 11 2.21 -10.26 0.00
C ILE A 11 1.22 -9.43 -0.84
N LEU A 12 1.12 -8.12 -0.59
CA LEU A 12 0.20 -7.24 -1.31
C LEU A 12 0.69 -6.87 -2.71
N SER A 13 1.99 -6.90 -2.97
CA SER A 13 2.60 -6.72 -4.30
C SER A 13 2.84 -8.05 -5.02
N THR A 14 2.96 -9.16 -4.29
CA THR A 14 3.26 -10.47 -4.87
C THR A 14 2.02 -11.07 -5.54
N SER A 15 2.21 -11.52 -6.77
CA SER A 15 1.21 -12.33 -7.48
C SER A 15 0.98 -13.64 -6.73
N CYS A 16 -0.25 -13.88 -6.29
CA CYS A 16 -0.67 -15.15 -5.72
C CYS A 16 -0.65 -16.22 -6.83
N THR A 17 0.28 -17.17 -6.71
CA THR A 17 0.36 -18.35 -7.57
C THR A 17 -0.56 -19.46 -7.05
N LEU A 18 -1.85 -19.18 -6.89
CA LEU A 18 -2.84 -20.23 -6.69
C LEU A 18 -3.12 -20.91 -8.04
N PRO A 19 -3.06 -22.25 -8.14
CA PRO A 19 -3.27 -22.94 -9.41
C PRO A 19 -4.69 -22.67 -9.92
N GLY A 20 -4.78 -22.00 -11.08
CA GLY A 20 -6.05 -21.63 -11.74
C GLY A 20 -6.48 -20.18 -11.58
N ARG A 21 -5.83 -19.38 -10.73
CA ARG A 21 -6.07 -17.94 -10.60
C ARG A 21 -4.76 -17.22 -10.28
N GLY A 22 -3.99 -16.86 -11.32
CA GLY A 22 -2.97 -15.82 -11.16
C GLY A 22 -3.69 -14.53 -10.76
N GLY A 23 -3.49 -14.07 -9.53
CA GLY A 23 -4.22 -12.92 -9.01
C GLY A 23 -3.51 -12.31 -7.81
N ILE A 24 -3.85 -11.08 -7.45
CA ILE A 24 -3.25 -10.42 -6.29
C ILE A 24 -3.88 -10.92 -4.99
N TRP A 25 -3.14 -10.88 -3.89
CA TRP A 25 -3.72 -11.13 -2.57
C TRP A 25 -4.65 -9.97 -2.15
N LEU A 26 -5.78 -10.35 -1.54
CA LEU A 26 -6.81 -9.43 -1.05
C LEU A 26 -7.34 -8.49 -2.14
N PRO A 27 -7.95 -9.01 -3.22
CA PRO A 27 -8.42 -8.19 -4.35
C PRO A 27 -9.58 -7.24 -3.99
N ARG A 28 -10.18 -7.40 -2.80
CA ARG A 28 -11.22 -6.51 -2.26
C ARG A 28 -10.67 -5.51 -1.25
N LEU A 29 -9.35 -5.44 -1.07
CA LEU A 29 -8.73 -4.48 -0.18
C LEU A 29 -8.84 -3.08 -0.79
N THR A 30 -9.65 -2.24 -0.18
CA THR A 30 -9.86 -0.85 -0.63
C THR A 30 -9.06 0.14 0.20
N THR A 31 -8.78 -0.18 1.46
CA THR A 31 -8.20 0.73 2.44
C THR A 31 -7.01 0.09 3.13
N LEU A 32 -5.87 0.79 3.15
CA LEU A 32 -4.63 0.31 3.74
C LEU A 32 -4.07 1.35 4.72
N TYR A 33 -3.75 0.91 5.94
CA TYR A 33 -3.04 1.71 6.96
C TYR A 33 -1.64 1.14 7.12
N VAL A 34 -0.62 1.98 6.97
CA VAL A 34 0.79 1.58 7.04
C VAL A 34 1.56 2.40 8.05
N SER A 35 2.55 1.75 8.66
CA SER A 35 3.51 2.33 9.59
C SER A 35 4.90 1.74 9.30
N GLY A 36 5.97 2.51 9.55
CA GLY A 36 7.35 2.05 9.40
C GLY A 36 7.72 1.54 8.00
N THR A 37 7.20 2.15 6.94
CA THR A 37 7.40 1.74 5.54
C THR A 37 8.03 2.87 4.72
N SER A 38 8.70 2.53 3.60
CA SER A 38 9.25 3.51 2.65
C SER A 38 8.24 3.92 1.58
N GLY A 39 8.39 5.14 1.04
CA GLY A 39 7.57 5.60 -0.09
C GLY A 39 7.68 4.69 -1.32
N SER A 40 8.87 4.14 -1.59
CA SER A 40 9.11 3.22 -2.71
C SER A 40 8.28 1.93 -2.62
N ALA A 41 8.19 1.32 -1.43
CA ALA A 41 7.39 0.11 -1.22
C ALA A 41 5.88 0.39 -1.38
N LEU A 42 5.42 1.56 -0.93
CA LEU A 42 4.02 1.98 -1.13
C LEU A 42 3.70 2.19 -2.61
N ARG A 43 4.61 2.81 -3.36
CA ARG A 43 4.48 2.98 -4.81
C ARG A 43 4.34 1.64 -5.51
N GLU A 44 5.18 0.67 -5.18
CA GLU A 44 5.15 -0.68 -5.76
C GLU A 44 3.82 -1.40 -5.48
N VAL A 45 3.31 -1.31 -4.25
CA VAL A 45 2.01 -1.91 -3.90
C VAL A 45 0.86 -1.27 -4.69
N VAL A 46 0.86 0.06 -4.80
CA VAL A 46 -0.18 0.80 -5.54
C VAL A 46 -0.09 0.53 -7.04
N SER A 47 1.11 0.54 -7.63
CA SER A 47 1.31 0.29 -9.05
C SER A 47 0.90 -1.12 -9.43
N THR A 48 1.35 -2.13 -8.68
CA THR A 48 1.04 -3.54 -8.97
C THR A 48 -0.46 -3.80 -8.89
N ARG A 49 -1.14 -3.24 -7.88
CA ARG A 49 -2.60 -3.33 -7.75
C ARG A 49 -3.34 -2.69 -8.90
N LYS A 50 -2.87 -1.53 -9.36
CA LYS A 50 -3.44 -0.82 -10.51
C LYS A 50 -3.27 -1.63 -11.80
N GLU A 51 -2.10 -2.23 -12.01
CA GLU A 51 -1.81 -3.08 -13.18
C GLU A 51 -2.69 -4.34 -13.24
N VAL A 52 -2.99 -4.94 -12.09
CA VAL A 52 -3.86 -6.13 -12.00
C VAL A 52 -5.36 -5.76 -11.99
N GLY A 53 -5.71 -4.47 -12.13
CA GLY A 53 -7.08 -3.99 -12.24
C GLY A 53 -7.86 -3.93 -10.92
N VAL A 54 -7.15 -3.92 -9.78
CA VAL A 54 -7.70 -3.90 -8.42
C VAL A 54 -7.04 -2.80 -7.58
N PRO A 55 -7.20 -1.52 -7.97
CA PRO A 55 -6.52 -0.40 -7.34
C PRO A 55 -6.94 -0.20 -5.87
N LEU A 56 -6.04 0.38 -5.07
CA LEU A 56 -6.38 0.84 -3.72
C LEU A 56 -7.18 2.14 -3.78
N GLY A 57 -8.24 2.23 -2.98
CA GLY A 57 -9.01 3.46 -2.83
C GLY A 57 -8.35 4.43 -1.84
N SER A 58 -8.02 3.96 -0.64
CA SER A 58 -7.51 4.81 0.45
C SER A 58 -6.21 4.28 1.04
N LEU A 59 -5.23 5.15 1.20
CA LEU A 59 -3.94 4.87 1.81
C LEU A 59 -3.66 5.85 2.94
N TYR A 60 -3.46 5.32 4.14
CA TYR A 60 -3.15 6.07 5.34
C TYR A 60 -1.74 5.74 5.81
N VAL A 61 -0.89 6.76 5.94
CA VAL A 61 0.53 6.58 6.25
C VAL A 61 0.88 7.24 7.58
N GLU A 62 1.57 6.53 8.46
CA GLU A 62 2.09 7.13 9.69
C GLU A 62 3.12 8.22 9.36
N GLU A 63 3.03 9.39 9.99
CA GLU A 63 3.97 10.50 9.76
C GLU A 63 5.44 10.14 10.06
N GLY A 64 5.69 9.11 10.87
CA GLY A 64 7.03 8.58 11.13
C GLY A 64 7.63 7.74 10.00
N CYS A 65 6.94 7.58 8.86
CA CYS A 65 7.44 6.81 7.72
C CYS A 65 8.43 7.60 6.87
N HIS A 66 9.35 6.90 6.22
CA HIS A 66 10.29 7.48 5.25
C HIS A 66 9.62 7.61 3.87
N VAL A 67 8.70 8.55 3.74
CA VAL A 67 8.02 8.89 2.48
C VAL A 67 8.39 10.31 2.09
N HIS A 68 9.10 10.47 0.97
CA HIS A 68 9.51 11.79 0.49
C HIS A 68 8.37 12.50 -0.24
N ASP A 69 8.47 13.82 -0.38
CA ASP A 69 7.43 14.64 -1.02
C ASP A 69 7.08 14.17 -2.44
N GLU A 70 8.08 13.69 -3.20
CA GLU A 70 7.86 13.12 -4.53
C GLU A 70 7.03 11.83 -4.49
N ASP A 71 7.25 10.97 -3.49
CA ASP A 71 6.46 9.77 -3.27
C ASP A 71 5.04 10.12 -2.86
N VAL A 72 4.88 11.10 -1.94
CA VAL A 72 3.57 11.60 -1.50
C VAL A 72 2.77 12.15 -2.68
N ALA A 73 3.38 12.99 -3.53
CA ALA A 73 2.73 13.57 -4.70
C ALA A 73 2.23 12.46 -5.64
N TRP A 74 3.08 11.48 -5.93
CA TRP A 74 2.69 10.36 -6.77
C TRP A 74 1.59 9.50 -6.15
N LEU A 75 1.64 9.26 -4.84
CA LEU A 75 0.61 8.46 -4.14
C LEU A 75 -0.74 9.17 -4.21
N LYS A 76 -0.78 10.48 -3.96
CA LYS A 76 -2.01 11.30 -4.10
C LYS A 76 -2.61 11.25 -5.50
N ASP A 77 -1.79 11.14 -6.54
CA ASP A 77 -2.27 11.03 -7.93
C ASP A 77 -2.75 9.61 -8.30
N ASN A 78 -2.39 8.59 -7.50
CA ASN A 78 -2.66 7.19 -7.82
C ASN A 78 -3.63 6.49 -6.86
N VAL A 79 -4.01 7.11 -5.74
CA VAL A 79 -5.09 6.66 -4.85
C VAL A 79 -6.15 7.74 -4.69
N GLU A 80 -7.39 7.36 -4.40
CA GLU A 80 -8.49 8.33 -4.22
C GLU A 80 -8.32 9.16 -2.94
N MET A 81 -7.80 8.54 -1.87
CA MET A 81 -7.57 9.19 -0.59
C MET A 81 -6.17 8.86 -0.09
N PHE A 82 -5.36 9.89 0.13
CA PHE A 82 -4.08 9.78 0.81
C PHE A 82 -4.04 10.72 2.00
N GLU A 83 -3.84 10.18 3.20
CA GLU A 83 -3.80 10.97 4.42
C GLU A 83 -2.70 10.45 5.36
N SER A 84 -2.05 11.37 6.07
CA SER A 84 -1.09 11.01 7.11
C SER A 84 -1.78 10.92 8.46
N PHE A 85 -1.31 10.02 9.34
CA PHE A 85 -1.81 9.93 10.70
C PHE A 85 -0.68 9.96 11.73
N GLU A 86 -0.94 10.64 12.85
CA GLU A 86 -0.07 10.60 14.02
C GLU A 86 -0.25 9.30 14.78
N LYS A 87 0.86 8.72 15.23
CA LYS A 87 0.83 7.61 16.16
C LYS A 87 0.50 8.11 17.55
N ARG A 88 -0.69 7.76 18.05
CA ARG A 88 -1.07 8.00 19.45
C ARG A 88 -0.08 7.29 20.38
N ARG A 89 0.53 8.06 21.29
CA ARG A 89 1.37 7.58 22.40
C ARG A 89 0.55 6.85 23.45
#